data_AF-A0A813DZB2-F1
#
_entry.id   AF-A0A813DZB2-F1
#
_cell.length_a   1.000
_cell.length_b   1.000
_cell.length_c   1.000
_cell.angle_alpha   90.00
_cell.angle_beta   90.00
_cell.angle_gamma   90.00
#
_symmetry.space_group_name_H-M   'P 1'
#
loop_
_entity.id
_entity.type
_entity.pdbx_description
1 polymer ?
#
loop_
_entity_poly.entity_id
_entity_poly.type
_entity_poly.pdbx_seq_one_letter_code
_entity_poly.pdbx_strand_id
1 'polypeptide(L)'
;EHAECVTCVGSALQPNFETFRQANISVSVLVGSVPQCRRCFGRREPRTGSNGAEHDLIFGSTVNQAEFQLSADLTSLPCALQARHSYSDGEQRTLGVLFNAIKEARRCVDCILMVLIHYICGAVQLAVIVSLEALICLPAPLEGFHVMCMLLVLLPSVSFSLIFNAASPQIMKELPLKKADEKTLAQPGRLMLLYAVRSVPSALVVVIAFVHDLHKMFTWQLEKGMQNELRLPYLAPHCEGLSWHWWLTGRWTLCVRTLQQESQRDGVKLLGVDQVHCAFAHAQQWGALLFVFYEVTLAFTFLDRYDSLITRGPASNKVLCGVAAFTMLAHTVISFLLIYFS
;
A
#
# COMPACT_ATOMS: atom_id res chain seq x y z
N GLU A 1 -12.39 -30.62 -15.53
CA GLU A 1 -11.42 -31.26 -16.47
C GLU A 1 -10.45 -30.28 -17.13
N HIS A 2 -10.87 -29.07 -17.56
CA HIS A 2 -9.99 -28.16 -18.32
C HIS A 2 -9.25 -27.07 -17.52
N ALA A 3 -9.23 -27.16 -16.18
CA ALA A 3 -8.66 -26.15 -15.27
C ALA A 3 -9.23 -24.72 -15.46
N GLU A 4 -10.44 -24.62 -16.00
CA GLU A 4 -11.17 -23.37 -16.14
C GLU A 4 -11.87 -23.00 -14.83
N CYS A 5 -11.97 -21.70 -14.56
CA CYS A 5 -12.79 -21.19 -13.47
C CYS A 5 -14.22 -21.03 -14.00
N VAL A 6 -15.13 -21.89 -13.54
CA VAL A 6 -16.52 -21.93 -14.03
C VAL A 6 -17.43 -21.17 -13.08
N THR A 7 -18.17 -20.20 -13.61
CA THR A 7 -19.22 -19.48 -12.89
C THR A 7 -20.59 -20.00 -13.33
N CYS A 8 -21.40 -20.52 -12.39
CA CYS A 8 -22.77 -20.94 -12.67
C CYS A 8 -23.76 -19.87 -12.24
N VAL A 9 -24.69 -19.50 -13.12
CA VAL A 9 -25.76 -18.54 -12.84
C VAL A 9 -27.09 -19.29 -12.83
N GLY A 10 -27.84 -19.20 -11.73
CA GLY A 10 -29.11 -19.91 -11.57
C GLY A 10 -30.18 -19.02 -10.93
N SER A 11 -31.44 -19.40 -11.11
CA SER A 11 -32.56 -18.74 -10.42
C SER A 11 -32.52 -19.07 -8.93
N ALA A 12 -32.76 -18.06 -8.10
CA ALA A 12 -32.76 -18.23 -6.65
C ALA A 12 -33.87 -19.15 -6.15
N LEU A 13 -34.99 -19.26 -6.88
CA LEU A 13 -36.17 -20.04 -6.46
C LEU A 13 -36.19 -21.47 -7.00
N GLN A 14 -35.18 -21.86 -7.78
CA GLN A 14 -35.04 -23.22 -8.28
C GLN A 14 -33.98 -23.99 -7.47
N PRO A 15 -34.16 -25.29 -7.25
CA PRO A 15 -33.18 -26.12 -6.55
C PRO A 15 -31.92 -26.31 -7.42
N ASN A 16 -30.94 -25.42 -7.26
CA ASN A 16 -29.67 -25.40 -8.00
C ASN A 16 -28.47 -25.92 -7.20
N PHE A 17 -28.73 -26.56 -6.05
CA PHE A 17 -27.73 -26.93 -5.05
C PHE A 17 -26.53 -27.70 -5.62
N GLU A 18 -26.79 -28.78 -6.37
CA GLU A 18 -25.73 -29.62 -6.94
C GLU A 18 -24.87 -28.86 -7.97
N THR A 19 -25.50 -28.06 -8.82
CA THR A 19 -24.81 -27.27 -9.83
C THR A 19 -23.97 -26.16 -9.20
N PHE A 20 -24.51 -25.48 -8.19
CA PHE A 20 -23.78 -24.43 -7.46
C PHE A 20 -22.61 -24.98 -6.66
N ARG A 21 -22.75 -26.18 -6.10
CA ARG A 21 -21.67 -26.87 -5.38
C ARG A 21 -20.54 -27.32 -6.31
N GLN A 22 -20.84 -27.66 -7.56
CA GLN A 22 -19.83 -28.08 -8.55
C GLN A 22 -19.09 -26.89 -9.19
N ALA A 23 -19.68 -25.69 -9.18
CA ALA A 23 -19.09 -24.49 -9.74
C ALA A 23 -17.95 -23.94 -8.86
N ASN A 24 -17.02 -23.18 -9.46
CA ASN A 24 -16.03 -22.43 -8.67
C ASN A 24 -16.66 -21.20 -8.01
N ILE A 25 -17.58 -20.56 -8.73
CA ILE A 25 -18.37 -19.43 -8.26
C ILE A 25 -19.81 -19.67 -8.69
N SER A 26 -20.73 -19.57 -7.75
CA SER A 26 -22.16 -19.67 -7.99
C SER A 26 -22.80 -18.30 -7.78
N VAL A 27 -23.68 -17.93 -8.71
CA VAL A 27 -24.43 -16.68 -8.69
C VAL A 27 -25.92 -17.00 -8.76
N SER A 28 -26.65 -16.53 -7.76
CA SER A 28 -28.08 -16.73 -7.63
C SER A 28 -28.80 -15.46 -8.00
N VAL A 29 -29.76 -15.55 -8.91
CA VAL A 29 -30.55 -14.41 -9.38
C VAL A 29 -31.95 -14.52 -8.80
N LEU A 30 -32.27 -13.62 -7.87
CA LEU A 30 -33.61 -13.44 -7.36
C LEU A 30 -34.38 -12.53 -8.31
N VAL A 31 -35.27 -13.12 -9.10
CA VAL A 31 -36.18 -12.38 -9.98
C VAL A 31 -37.39 -11.95 -9.15
N GLY A 32 -37.58 -10.63 -9.00
CA GLY A 32 -38.75 -10.07 -8.34
C GLY A 32 -40.05 -10.35 -9.10
N SER A 33 -41.18 -9.91 -8.55
CA SER A 33 -42.46 -10.02 -9.24
C SER A 33 -42.41 -9.27 -10.57
N VAL A 34 -42.71 -10.00 -11.66
CA VAL A 34 -42.80 -9.42 -13.00
C VAL A 34 -44.06 -8.53 -13.00
N PRO A 35 -43.95 -7.22 -13.28
CA PRO A 35 -45.12 -6.36 -13.35
C PRO A 35 -46.00 -6.82 -14.51
N GLN A 36 -47.26 -7.10 -14.22
CA GLN A 36 -48.21 -7.54 -15.23
C GLN A 36 -48.94 -6.35 -15.82
N CYS A 37 -48.94 -6.24 -17.14
CA CYS A 37 -49.75 -5.27 -17.84
C CYS A 37 -51.24 -5.63 -17.69
N ARG A 38 -52.02 -4.70 -17.10
CA ARG A 38 -53.46 -4.86 -16.80
C ARG A 38 -54.31 -5.14 -18.04
N ARG A 39 -53.93 -4.58 -19.19
CA ARG A 39 -54.66 -4.73 -20.46
C ARG A 39 -54.32 -6.01 -21.21
N CYS A 40 -53.12 -6.53 -21.01
CA CYS A 40 -52.57 -7.62 -21.80
C CYS A 40 -52.29 -8.88 -20.98
N PHE A 41 -52.56 -8.87 -19.67
CA PHE A 41 -52.42 -10.00 -18.76
C PHE A 41 -51.08 -10.73 -18.92
N GLY A 42 -49.98 -9.97 -19.08
CA GLY A 42 -48.64 -10.54 -19.24
C GLY A 42 -48.31 -11.12 -20.63
N ARG A 43 -49.19 -10.97 -21.64
CA ARG A 43 -48.90 -11.42 -23.03
C ARG A 43 -47.90 -10.53 -23.78
N ARG A 44 -47.55 -9.36 -23.23
CA ARG A 44 -46.53 -8.46 -23.77
C ARG A 44 -45.67 -7.95 -22.63
N GLU A 45 -44.37 -7.78 -22.89
CA GLU A 45 -43.49 -7.08 -21.95
C GLU A 45 -44.01 -5.67 -21.68
N PRO A 46 -44.03 -5.23 -20.41
CA PRO A 46 -44.41 -3.88 -20.06
C PRO A 46 -43.42 -2.88 -20.64
N ARG A 47 -43.87 -2.01 -21.56
CA ARG A 47 -43.07 -0.91 -22.11
C ARG A 47 -42.99 0.23 -21.10
N THR A 48 -41.89 0.33 -20.38
CA THR A 48 -41.51 1.50 -19.57
C THR A 48 -40.93 2.58 -20.50
N GLY A 49 -41.80 3.45 -21.05
CA GLY A 49 -41.30 4.52 -21.92
C GLY A 49 -42.34 5.49 -22.51
N SER A 50 -43.64 5.26 -22.32
CA SER A 50 -44.67 6.26 -22.64
C SER A 50 -45.23 6.85 -21.36
N ASN A 51 -45.36 8.18 -21.30
CA ASN A 51 -45.81 9.02 -20.17
C ASN A 51 -47.22 8.70 -19.58
N GLY A 52 -47.75 7.50 -19.81
CA GLY A 52 -48.99 6.98 -19.22
C GLY A 52 -48.97 5.48 -18.92
N ALA A 53 -47.81 4.80 -18.98
CA ALA A 53 -47.70 3.34 -18.82
C ALA A 53 -47.60 2.85 -17.36
N GLU A 54 -47.23 3.71 -16.40
CA GLU A 54 -47.14 3.32 -14.98
C GLU A 54 -48.51 2.97 -14.38
N HIS A 55 -49.59 3.60 -14.88
CA HIS A 55 -50.95 3.39 -14.39
C HIS A 55 -51.58 2.05 -14.81
N ASP A 56 -50.96 1.34 -15.76
CA ASP A 56 -51.44 0.06 -16.31
C ASP A 56 -50.65 -1.15 -15.77
N LEU A 57 -49.69 -0.96 -14.85
CA LEU A 57 -48.92 -2.04 -14.24
C LEU A 57 -49.57 -2.51 -12.94
N ILE A 58 -49.94 -3.79 -12.89
CA ILE A 58 -50.33 -4.47 -11.66
C ILE A 58 -49.08 -5.13 -11.10
N PHE A 59 -48.60 -4.60 -9.98
CA PHE A 59 -47.67 -5.32 -9.13
C PHE A 59 -48.50 -6.32 -8.33
N GLY A 60 -48.20 -7.62 -8.46
CA GLY A 60 -48.90 -8.66 -7.73
C GLY A 60 -48.88 -8.36 -6.23
N SER A 61 -50.07 -8.26 -5.63
CA SER A 61 -50.23 -8.00 -4.21
C SER A 61 -49.72 -9.18 -3.38
N THR A 62 -48.96 -8.85 -2.32
CA THR A 62 -48.80 -9.63 -1.08
C THR A 62 -48.21 -11.04 -1.19
N VAL A 63 -46.96 -11.15 -1.63
CA VAL A 63 -46.07 -12.16 -1.02
C VAL A 63 -45.23 -11.41 0.00
N ASN A 64 -45.19 -11.88 1.25
CA ASN A 64 -44.35 -11.31 2.29
C ASN A 64 -42.91 -11.28 1.75
N GLN A 65 -42.40 -10.07 1.47
CA GLN A 65 -41.09 -9.91 0.83
C GLN A 65 -39.98 -10.62 1.62
N ALA A 66 -40.13 -10.70 2.94
CA ALA A 66 -39.25 -11.43 3.84
C ALA A 66 -39.28 -12.96 3.62
N GLU A 67 -40.46 -13.57 3.43
CA GLU A 67 -40.59 -15.01 3.18
C GLU A 67 -40.02 -15.39 1.82
N PHE A 68 -40.24 -14.53 0.82
CA PHE A 68 -39.71 -14.72 -0.53
C PHE A 68 -38.18 -14.63 -0.56
N GLN A 69 -37.62 -13.68 0.19
CA GLN A 69 -36.18 -13.52 0.33
C GLN A 69 -35.55 -14.68 1.12
N LEU A 70 -36.17 -15.09 2.23
CA LEU A 70 -35.72 -16.25 3.00
C LEU A 70 -35.72 -17.53 2.17
N SER A 71 -36.78 -17.76 1.38
CA SER A 71 -36.86 -18.90 0.48
C SER A 71 -35.72 -18.88 -0.52
N ALA A 72 -35.47 -17.73 -1.15
CA ALA A 72 -34.38 -17.52 -2.09
C ALA A 72 -32.99 -17.75 -1.46
N ASP A 73 -32.80 -17.35 -0.22
CA ASP A 73 -31.55 -17.54 0.51
C ASP A 73 -31.33 -19.03 0.80
N LEU A 74 -32.36 -19.75 1.25
CA LEU A 74 -32.28 -21.19 1.54
C LEU A 74 -32.03 -22.04 0.28
N THR A 75 -32.71 -21.75 -0.83
CA THR A 75 -32.58 -22.54 -2.07
C THR A 75 -31.36 -22.15 -2.90
N SER A 76 -30.70 -21.03 -2.58
CA SER A 76 -29.48 -20.61 -3.26
C SER A 76 -28.20 -21.03 -2.56
N LEU A 77 -28.22 -21.60 -1.35
CA LEU A 77 -27.03 -22.20 -0.75
C LEU A 77 -26.48 -23.32 -1.66
N PRO A 78 -25.15 -23.46 -1.86
CA PRO A 78 -24.06 -22.56 -1.49
C PRO A 78 -23.78 -21.55 -2.62
N CYS A 79 -24.31 -20.33 -2.50
CA CYS A 79 -24.10 -19.27 -3.47
C CYS A 79 -23.10 -18.24 -2.96
N ALA A 80 -22.14 -17.84 -3.81
CA ALA A 80 -21.16 -16.81 -3.48
C ALA A 80 -21.73 -15.39 -3.64
N LEU A 81 -22.64 -15.19 -4.60
CA LEU A 81 -23.20 -13.87 -4.89
C LEU A 81 -24.69 -13.95 -5.25
N GLN A 82 -25.52 -13.23 -4.53
CA GLN A 82 -26.95 -13.13 -4.83
C GLN A 82 -27.26 -11.77 -5.46
N ALA A 83 -27.82 -11.78 -6.67
CA ALA A 83 -28.25 -10.60 -7.37
C ALA A 83 -29.77 -10.48 -7.33
N ARG A 84 -30.30 -9.33 -6.93
CA ARG A 84 -31.73 -9.04 -6.96
C ARG A 84 -32.08 -8.30 -8.23
N HIS A 85 -32.92 -8.91 -9.06
CA HIS A 85 -33.45 -8.29 -10.28
C HIS A 85 -34.77 -7.59 -9.98
N SER A 86 -34.82 -6.27 -10.16
CA SER A 86 -36.05 -5.48 -10.13
C SER A 86 -36.40 -5.04 -11.54
N TYR A 87 -37.65 -5.25 -11.94
CA TYR A 87 -38.22 -4.81 -13.22
C TYR A 87 -38.70 -3.36 -13.20
N SER A 88 -38.64 -2.66 -12.05
CA SER A 88 -39.14 -1.29 -11.90
C SER A 88 -38.49 -0.30 -12.87
N ASP A 89 -37.26 -0.57 -13.32
CA ASP A 89 -36.43 0.38 -14.07
C ASP A 89 -36.15 -0.07 -15.51
N GLY A 90 -36.83 -1.10 -16.04
CA GLY A 90 -36.79 -1.49 -17.46
C GLY A 90 -35.49 -2.08 -18.01
N GLU A 91 -34.41 -2.16 -17.24
CA GLU A 91 -33.11 -2.68 -17.71
C GLU A 91 -32.81 -4.11 -17.22
N GLN A 92 -32.21 -4.93 -18.10
CA GLN A 92 -31.60 -6.22 -17.79
C GLN A 92 -30.35 -6.06 -16.89
N ARG A 93 -30.55 -5.61 -15.64
CA ARG A 93 -29.47 -5.29 -14.70
C ARG A 93 -28.62 -6.50 -14.27
N THR A 94 -29.08 -7.73 -14.41
CA THR A 94 -28.39 -8.92 -13.88
C THR A 94 -27.05 -9.19 -14.56
N LEU A 95 -27.02 -9.15 -15.90
CA LEU A 95 -25.77 -9.30 -16.66
C LEU A 95 -24.83 -8.10 -16.46
N GLY A 96 -25.38 -6.88 -16.35
CA GLY A 96 -24.61 -5.68 -16.04
C GLY A 96 -23.96 -5.74 -14.65
N VAL A 97 -24.69 -6.20 -13.63
CA VAL A 97 -24.17 -6.42 -12.28
C VAL A 97 -23.09 -7.49 -12.29
N LEU A 98 -23.29 -8.60 -13.00
CA LEU A 98 -22.27 -9.65 -13.12
C LEU A 98 -21.02 -9.14 -13.83
N PHE A 99 -21.17 -8.39 -14.93
CA PHE A 99 -20.05 -7.80 -15.66
C PHE A 99 -19.25 -6.83 -14.78
N ASN A 100 -19.95 -5.98 -14.03
CA ASN A 100 -19.31 -5.06 -13.08
C ASN A 100 -18.63 -5.80 -11.93
N ALA A 101 -19.24 -6.86 -11.41
CA ALA A 101 -18.64 -7.70 -10.37
C ALA A 101 -17.36 -8.38 -10.85
N ILE A 102 -17.34 -8.92 -12.09
CA ILE A 102 -16.15 -9.52 -12.69
C ILE A 102 -15.07 -8.45 -12.91
N LYS A 103 -15.43 -7.28 -13.44
CA LYS A 103 -14.51 -6.16 -13.65
C LYS A 103 -13.88 -5.72 -12.33
N GLU A 104 -14.68 -5.61 -11.28
CA GLU A 104 -14.25 -5.20 -9.95
C GLU A 104 -13.38 -6.27 -9.27
N ALA A 105 -13.72 -7.55 -9.42
CA ALA A 105 -12.90 -8.65 -8.92
C ALA A 105 -11.51 -8.65 -9.57
N ARG A 106 -11.43 -8.46 -10.90
CA ARG A 106 -10.14 -8.32 -11.60
C ARG A 106 -9.35 -7.12 -11.09
N ARG A 107 -9.99 -5.95 -10.96
CA ARG A 107 -9.38 -4.74 -10.39
C ARG A 107 -8.80 -5.01 -9.02
N CYS A 108 -9.58 -5.68 -8.15
CA CYS A 108 -9.18 -5.99 -6.79
C CYS A 108 -7.95 -6.90 -6.75
N VAL A 109 -7.90 -7.95 -7.57
CA VAL A 109 -6.74 -8.85 -7.66
C VAL A 109 -5.48 -8.09 -8.10
N ASP A 110 -5.57 -7.25 -9.12
CA ASP A 110 -4.44 -6.43 -9.57
C ASP A 110 -3.98 -5.46 -8.49
N CYS A 111 -4.92 -4.81 -7.80
CA CYS A 111 -4.60 -3.88 -6.72
C CYS A 111 -3.93 -4.60 -5.54
N ILE A 112 -4.43 -5.77 -5.14
CA ILE A 112 -3.81 -6.60 -4.08
C ILE A 112 -2.39 -6.99 -4.46
N LEU A 113 -2.15 -7.39 -5.72
CA LEU A 113 -0.80 -7.70 -6.18
C LEU A 113 0.12 -6.49 -6.07
N MET A 114 -0.33 -5.29 -6.46
CA MET A 114 0.46 -4.06 -6.35
C MET A 114 0.75 -3.68 -4.90
N VAL A 115 -0.23 -3.83 -4.00
CA VAL A 115 -0.07 -3.63 -2.54
C VAL A 115 1.04 -4.54 -2.02
N LEU A 116 1.00 -5.83 -2.36
CA LEU A 116 1.99 -6.81 -1.91
C LEU A 116 3.38 -6.52 -2.49
N ILE A 117 3.48 -6.18 -3.78
CA ILE A 117 4.77 -5.84 -4.40
C ILE A 117 5.37 -4.62 -3.72
N HIS A 118 4.61 -3.55 -3.52
CA HIS A 118 5.10 -2.33 -2.87
C HIS A 118 5.56 -2.61 -1.42
N TYR A 119 4.76 -3.33 -0.63
CA TYR A 119 5.11 -3.71 0.73
C TYR A 119 6.42 -4.51 0.81
N ILE A 120 6.57 -5.52 -0.06
CA ILE A 120 7.79 -6.34 -0.12
C ILE A 120 8.99 -5.49 -0.55
N CYS A 121 8.83 -4.59 -1.53
CA CYS A 121 9.92 -3.74 -1.99
C CYS A 121 10.44 -2.82 -0.88
N GLY A 122 9.54 -2.19 -0.11
CA GLY A 122 9.91 -1.34 1.02
C GLY A 122 10.52 -2.14 2.18
N ALA A 123 10.02 -3.36 2.45
CA ALA A 123 10.59 -4.26 3.45
C ALA A 123 12.01 -4.71 3.07
N VAL A 124 12.24 -5.07 1.80
CA VAL A 124 13.57 -5.40 1.27
C VAL A 124 14.50 -4.19 1.36
N GLN A 125 14.00 -2.99 1.05
CA GLN A 125 14.78 -1.76 1.15
C GLN A 125 15.24 -1.49 2.59
N LEU A 126 14.35 -1.61 3.58
CA LEU A 126 14.70 -1.52 4.99
C LEU A 126 15.71 -2.60 5.41
N ALA A 127 15.51 -3.85 4.96
CA ALA A 127 16.42 -4.95 5.26
C ALA A 127 17.82 -4.68 4.71
N VAL A 128 17.94 -4.12 3.50
CA VAL A 128 19.23 -3.72 2.93
C VAL A 128 19.88 -2.60 3.74
N ILE A 129 19.13 -1.58 4.17
CA ILE A 129 19.66 -0.49 5.00
C ILE A 129 20.25 -1.03 6.31
N VAL A 130 19.49 -1.87 7.03
CA VAL A 130 19.94 -2.49 8.29
C VAL A 130 21.10 -3.46 8.05
N SER A 131 21.11 -4.19 6.93
CA SER A 131 22.23 -5.08 6.60
C SER A 131 23.52 -4.30 6.32
N LEU A 132 23.42 -3.16 5.63
CA LEU A 132 24.58 -2.30 5.35
C LEU A 132 25.16 -1.68 6.63
N GLU A 133 24.32 -1.32 7.59
CA GLU A 133 24.77 -0.91 8.93
C GLU A 133 25.70 -1.96 9.55
N ALA A 134 25.24 -3.21 9.58
CA ALA A 134 25.99 -4.32 10.17
C ALA A 134 27.28 -4.65 9.40
N LEU A 135 27.26 -4.58 8.06
CA LEU A 135 28.41 -4.91 7.22
C LEU A 135 29.51 -3.84 7.25
N ILE A 136 29.14 -2.56 7.34
CA ILE A 136 30.06 -1.42 7.27
C ILE A 136 30.45 -0.92 8.67
N CYS A 137 29.82 -1.44 9.73
CA CYS A 137 29.94 -0.91 11.10
C CYS A 137 29.58 0.59 11.14
N LEU A 138 28.56 0.95 10.36
CA LEU A 138 28.06 2.32 10.30
C LEU A 138 27.23 2.61 11.56
N PRO A 139 27.21 3.84 12.07
CA PRO A 139 26.18 4.23 13.03
C PRO A 139 24.79 3.98 12.43
N ALA A 140 23.86 3.52 13.28
CA ALA A 140 22.52 3.11 12.84
C ALA A 140 21.83 4.24 12.06
N PRO A 141 21.60 4.08 10.73
CA PRO A 141 20.93 5.11 9.92
C PRO A 141 19.47 5.28 10.31
N LEU A 142 18.85 4.19 10.79
CA LEU A 142 17.50 4.15 11.31
C LEU A 142 17.53 3.40 12.64
N GLU A 143 17.09 4.06 13.70
CA GLU A 143 16.93 3.40 15.00
C GLU A 143 15.86 2.28 14.90
N GLY A 144 15.97 1.24 15.72
CA GLY A 144 15.05 0.10 15.70
C GLY A 144 13.57 0.50 15.83
N PHE A 145 13.27 1.55 16.61
CA PHE A 145 11.92 2.11 16.71
C PHE A 145 11.44 2.70 15.37
N HIS A 146 12.28 3.47 14.68
CA HIS A 146 11.97 4.00 13.35
C HIS A 146 11.71 2.86 12.37
N VAL A 147 12.55 1.83 12.34
CA VAL A 147 12.34 0.65 11.46
C VAL A 147 11.00 -0.02 11.75
N MET A 148 10.66 -0.22 13.02
CA MET A 148 9.39 -0.83 13.41
C MET A 148 8.18 0.02 12.99
N CYS A 149 8.22 1.33 13.23
CA CYS A 149 7.18 2.26 12.79
C CYS A 149 7.02 2.29 11.27
N MET A 150 8.13 2.29 10.53
CA MET A 150 8.10 2.24 9.07
C MET A 150 7.48 0.95 8.56
N LEU A 151 7.87 -0.20 9.12
CA LEU A 151 7.41 -1.52 8.68
C LEU A 151 5.94 -1.81 9.06
N LEU A 152 5.49 -1.37 10.22
CA LEU A 152 4.17 -1.71 10.76
C LEU A 152 3.10 -0.66 10.52
N VAL A 153 3.47 0.62 10.37
CA VAL A 153 2.50 1.72 10.24
C VAL A 153 2.61 2.39 8.87
N LEU A 154 3.81 2.85 8.50
CA LEU A 154 3.97 3.66 7.28
C LEU A 154 3.80 2.82 6.01
N LEU A 155 4.57 1.73 5.88
CA LEU A 155 4.51 0.86 4.71
C LEU A 155 3.11 0.28 4.49
N PRO A 156 2.41 -0.28 5.50
CA PRO A 156 1.06 -0.77 5.32
C PRO A 156 0.07 0.33 4.95
N SER A 157 0.13 1.51 5.58
CA SER A 157 -0.82 2.59 5.29
C SER A 157 -0.71 3.10 3.84
N VAL A 158 0.53 3.31 3.35
CA VAL A 158 0.79 3.70 1.96
C VAL A 158 0.40 2.55 1.02
N SER A 159 0.78 1.31 1.32
CA SER A 159 0.44 0.15 0.49
C SER A 159 -1.06 -0.07 0.38
N PHE A 160 -1.81 -0.03 1.48
CA PHE A 160 -3.27 -0.24 1.48
C PHE A 160 -4.01 0.85 0.68
N SER A 161 -3.46 2.07 0.61
CA SER A 161 -4.07 3.11 -0.21
C SER A 161 -4.12 2.76 -1.71
N LEU A 162 -3.26 1.86 -2.19
CA LEU A 162 -3.24 1.35 -3.56
C LEU A 162 -4.45 0.46 -3.89
N ILE A 163 -5.17 -0.06 -2.88
CA ILE A 163 -6.43 -0.80 -3.10
C ILE A 163 -7.49 0.08 -3.79
N PHE A 164 -7.42 1.40 -3.59
CA PHE A 164 -8.35 2.36 -4.19
C PHE A 164 -7.95 2.81 -5.60
N ASN A 165 -7.01 2.14 -6.25
CA ASN A 165 -6.66 2.42 -7.64
C ASN A 165 -7.83 2.12 -8.58
N ALA A 166 -8.12 3.03 -9.51
CA ALA A 166 -9.18 2.82 -10.49
C ALA A 166 -8.84 1.68 -11.46
N ALA A 167 -9.86 0.98 -11.96
CA ALA A 167 -9.69 -0.10 -12.94
C ALA A 167 -9.06 0.42 -14.23
N SER A 168 -8.08 -0.32 -14.77
CA SER A 168 -7.55 -0.07 -16.11
C SER A 168 -8.66 -0.22 -17.16
N PRO A 169 -8.71 0.65 -18.19
CA PRO A 169 -9.70 0.53 -19.27
C PRO A 169 -9.52 -0.75 -20.09
N GLN A 170 -8.36 -1.40 -20.01
CA GLN A 170 -8.04 -2.63 -20.76
C GLN A 170 -8.33 -3.92 -19.96
N ILE A 171 -8.71 -3.82 -18.70
CA ILE A 171 -8.84 -4.97 -17.78
C ILE A 171 -9.82 -6.06 -18.25
N MET A 172 -10.85 -5.67 -19.01
CA MET A 172 -11.84 -6.60 -19.57
C MET A 172 -11.46 -7.11 -20.97
N LYS A 173 -10.45 -6.51 -21.62
CA LYS A 173 -9.89 -6.97 -22.90
C LYS A 173 -8.85 -8.07 -22.69
N GLU A 174 -8.26 -8.12 -21.49
CA GLU A 174 -7.31 -9.17 -21.12
C GLU A 174 -8.02 -10.51 -20.90
N LEU A 175 -7.38 -11.58 -21.38
CA LEU A 175 -7.84 -12.95 -21.19
C LEU A 175 -7.80 -13.30 -19.69
N PRO A 176 -8.79 -14.04 -19.18
CA PRO A 176 -8.78 -14.48 -17.79
C PRO A 176 -7.58 -15.40 -17.53
N LEU A 177 -6.97 -15.24 -16.36
CA LEU A 177 -5.89 -16.11 -15.89
C LEU A 177 -6.40 -17.56 -15.78
N LYS A 178 -5.74 -18.47 -16.50
CA LYS A 178 -6.03 -19.90 -16.43
C LYS A 178 -5.30 -20.50 -15.21
N LYS A 179 -5.95 -21.35 -14.42
CA LYS A 179 -5.31 -22.02 -13.25
C LYS A 179 -4.07 -22.83 -13.63
N ALA A 180 -4.01 -23.34 -14.86
CA ALA A 180 -2.83 -24.05 -15.37
C ALA A 180 -1.64 -23.12 -15.67
N ASP A 181 -1.90 -21.87 -16.04
CA ASP A 181 -0.88 -20.84 -16.32
C ASP A 181 -0.40 -20.09 -15.08
N GLU A 182 -1.01 -20.37 -13.93
CA GLU A 182 -0.60 -19.86 -12.61
C GLU A 182 0.84 -20.29 -12.27
N LYS A 183 1.36 -21.36 -12.91
CA LYS A 183 2.75 -21.83 -12.75
C LYS A 183 3.73 -21.31 -13.82
N THR A 184 3.26 -20.95 -15.02
CA THR A 184 4.11 -20.68 -16.19
C THR A 184 4.11 -19.22 -16.67
N LEU A 185 2.98 -18.51 -16.57
CA LEU A 185 2.85 -17.11 -17.01
C LEU A 185 2.76 -16.11 -15.85
N ALA A 186 2.36 -16.58 -14.67
CA ALA A 186 2.44 -15.82 -13.43
C ALA A 186 3.60 -16.34 -12.59
N GLN A 187 4.81 -15.81 -12.80
CA GLN A 187 5.83 -15.85 -11.74
C GLN A 187 5.76 -14.51 -11.00
N PRO A 188 4.78 -14.30 -10.08
CA PRO A 188 4.74 -13.11 -9.25
C PRO A 188 6.06 -12.94 -8.52
N GLY A 189 6.73 -14.05 -8.17
CA GLY A 189 8.09 -14.05 -7.60
C GLY A 189 9.15 -13.42 -8.50
N ARG A 190 9.10 -13.61 -9.83
CA ARG A 190 10.07 -12.99 -10.76
C ARG A 190 9.80 -11.50 -10.92
N LEU A 191 8.53 -11.11 -10.98
CA LEU A 191 8.14 -9.70 -11.02
C LEU A 191 8.53 -9.01 -9.70
N MET A 192 8.20 -9.61 -8.56
CA MET A 192 8.60 -9.16 -7.23
C MET A 192 10.11 -9.04 -7.10
N LEU A 193 10.88 -10.03 -7.56
CA LEU A 193 12.34 -9.99 -7.53
C LEU A 193 12.88 -8.84 -8.38
N LEU A 194 12.34 -8.61 -9.58
CA LEU A 194 12.78 -7.52 -10.45
C LEU A 194 12.55 -6.16 -9.77
N TYR A 195 11.38 -5.96 -9.14
CA TYR A 195 11.08 -4.74 -8.40
C TYR A 195 11.92 -4.59 -7.13
N ALA A 196 12.17 -5.68 -6.41
CA ALA A 196 13.04 -5.68 -5.23
C ALA A 196 14.49 -5.35 -5.59
N VAL A 197 15.03 -5.91 -6.68
CA VAL A 197 16.37 -5.56 -7.18
C VAL A 197 16.42 -4.09 -7.60
N ARG A 198 15.32 -3.57 -8.17
CA ARG A 198 15.20 -2.15 -8.54
C ARG A 198 15.14 -1.21 -7.33
N SER A 199 14.71 -1.67 -6.14
CA SER A 199 14.71 -0.86 -4.91
C SER A 199 16.03 -0.90 -4.12
N VAL A 200 17.01 -1.71 -4.54
CA VAL A 200 18.34 -1.74 -3.88
C VAL A 200 19.11 -0.42 -4.08
N PRO A 201 19.19 0.17 -5.28
CA PRO A 201 19.91 1.44 -5.47
C PRO A 201 19.37 2.60 -4.62
N SER A 202 18.07 2.63 -4.33
CA SER A 202 17.49 3.68 -3.48
C SER A 202 17.88 3.53 -2.02
N ALA A 203 17.96 2.30 -1.49
CA ALA A 203 18.54 2.06 -0.16
C ALA A 203 19.97 2.61 -0.08
N LEU A 204 20.79 2.38 -1.11
CA LEU A 204 22.16 2.91 -1.14
C LEU A 204 22.18 4.43 -1.12
N VAL A 205 21.30 5.10 -1.86
CA VAL A 205 21.19 6.57 -1.85
C VAL A 205 20.81 7.09 -0.47
N VAL A 206 19.86 6.45 0.23
CA VAL A 206 19.48 6.83 1.60
C VAL A 206 20.67 6.70 2.56
N VAL A 207 21.41 5.59 2.49
CA VAL A 207 22.60 5.40 3.34
C VAL A 207 23.70 6.43 3.02
N ILE A 208 23.99 6.68 1.74
CA ILE A 208 25.00 7.68 1.35
C ILE A 208 24.60 9.08 1.83
N ALA A 209 23.32 9.45 1.66
CA ALA A 209 22.80 10.73 2.13
C ALA A 209 22.87 10.86 3.66
N PHE A 210 22.57 9.78 4.39
CA PHE A 210 22.73 9.72 5.85
C PHE A 210 24.20 9.94 6.26
N VAL A 211 25.15 9.21 5.68
CA VAL A 211 26.58 9.36 6.01
C VAL A 211 27.07 10.77 5.68
N HIS A 212 26.58 11.34 4.58
CA HIS A 212 26.92 12.69 4.20
C HIS A 212 26.42 13.73 5.20
N ASP A 213 25.15 13.64 5.61
CA ASP A 213 24.58 14.56 6.60
C ASP A 213 25.27 14.39 7.97
N LEU A 214 25.50 13.14 8.37
CA LEU A 214 26.19 12.83 9.61
C LEU A 214 27.61 13.41 9.62
N HIS A 215 28.38 13.23 8.55
CA HIS A 215 29.73 13.78 8.46
C HIS A 215 29.70 15.30 8.61
N LYS A 216 28.84 15.98 7.86
CA LYS A 216 28.72 17.44 7.87
C LYS A 216 28.31 17.97 9.24
N MET A 217 27.32 17.35 9.87
CA MET A 217 26.84 17.78 11.18
C MET A 217 27.88 17.51 12.27
N PHE A 218 28.53 16.35 12.24
CA PHE A 218 29.54 15.97 13.22
C PHE A 218 30.78 16.87 13.15
N THR A 219 31.30 17.19 11.95
CA THR A 219 32.43 18.12 11.80
C THR A 219 32.06 19.53 12.25
N TRP A 220 30.84 19.99 11.93
CA TRP A 220 30.36 21.30 12.36
C TRP A 220 30.28 21.43 13.89
N GLN A 221 29.77 20.40 14.57
CA GLN A 221 29.71 20.38 16.04
C GLN A 221 31.11 20.35 16.66
N LEU A 222 32.03 19.56 16.10
CA LEU A 222 33.43 19.52 16.56
C LEU A 222 34.12 20.89 16.43
N GLU A 223 33.96 21.57 15.29
CA GLU A 223 34.52 22.91 15.07
C GLU A 223 33.96 23.93 16.08
N LYS A 224 32.65 23.89 16.32
CA LYS A 224 31.99 24.79 17.28
C LYS A 224 32.41 24.49 18.73
N GLY A 225 32.58 23.21 19.07
CA GLY A 225 33.12 22.79 20.38
C GLY A 225 34.55 23.28 20.60
N MET A 226 35.40 23.17 19.59
CA MET A 226 36.78 23.69 19.65
C MET A 226 36.86 25.21 19.83
N GLN A 227 35.90 25.97 19.30
CA GLN A 227 35.87 27.43 19.45
C GLN A 227 35.41 27.89 20.85
N ASN A 228 34.54 27.12 21.51
CA ASN A 228 33.90 27.54 22.75
C ASN A 228 34.65 27.14 24.03
N GLU A 229 35.57 26.17 24.01
CA GLU A 229 36.36 25.78 25.18
C GLU A 229 37.87 25.78 24.95
N LEU A 230 38.59 26.53 25.80
CA LEU A 230 40.05 26.63 25.86
C LEU A 230 40.76 25.32 26.31
N ARG A 231 40.05 24.18 26.40
CA ARG A 231 40.52 22.92 27.04
C ARG A 231 40.58 21.70 26.13
N LEU A 232 40.41 21.85 24.81
CA LEU A 232 40.46 20.72 23.87
C LEU A 232 41.84 20.21 23.35
N PRO A 233 43.04 20.72 23.72
CA PRO A 233 44.27 20.21 23.10
C PRO A 233 44.56 18.73 23.42
N TYR A 234 43.91 18.14 24.43
CA TYR A 234 44.03 16.71 24.74
C TYR A 234 43.07 15.79 23.96
N LEU A 235 41.94 16.31 23.44
CA LEU A 235 40.98 15.53 22.64
C LEU A 235 41.32 15.50 21.14
N ALA A 236 42.14 16.47 20.69
CA ALA A 236 42.56 16.62 19.31
C ALA A 236 43.15 15.35 18.65
N PRO A 237 44.06 14.55 19.26
CA PRO A 237 44.81 13.56 18.48
C PRO A 237 43.96 12.38 17.96
N HIS A 238 42.79 12.13 18.56
CA HIS A 238 41.93 10.99 18.17
C HIS A 238 40.80 11.40 17.22
N CYS A 239 40.52 12.70 17.08
CA CYS A 239 39.47 13.25 16.23
C CYS A 239 40.02 14.22 15.17
N GLU A 240 41.32 14.55 15.19
CA GLU A 240 41.98 15.38 14.18
C GLU A 240 41.98 14.71 12.80
N GLY A 241 41.62 15.50 11.78
CA GLY A 241 41.59 15.01 10.41
C GLY A 241 40.49 13.98 10.13
N LEU A 242 39.35 14.08 10.85
CA LEU A 242 38.17 13.24 10.60
C LEU A 242 37.78 13.36 9.12
N SER A 243 38.04 12.28 8.40
CA SER A 243 37.82 12.21 6.96
C SER A 243 36.72 11.21 6.66
N TRP A 244 36.09 11.35 5.50
CA TRP A 244 34.92 10.57 5.13
C TRP A 244 35.08 9.05 5.26
N HIS A 245 36.28 8.52 5.03
CA HIS A 245 36.56 7.08 5.12
C HIS A 245 36.53 6.55 6.57
N TRP A 246 36.52 7.42 7.58
CA TRP A 246 36.45 6.99 8.98
C TRP A 246 35.12 6.33 9.32
N TRP A 247 34.04 6.76 8.66
CA TRP A 247 32.71 6.14 8.79
C TRP A 247 32.71 4.70 8.27
N LEU A 248 33.44 4.43 7.19
CA LEU A 248 33.55 3.11 6.57
C LEU A 248 34.52 2.18 7.31
N THR A 249 35.56 2.75 7.93
CA THR A 249 36.61 1.97 8.62
C THR A 249 36.29 1.72 10.09
N GLY A 250 35.18 2.26 10.62
CA GLY A 250 34.81 2.14 12.03
C GLY A 250 35.68 2.95 13.01
N ARG A 251 36.68 3.71 12.53
CA ARG A 251 37.57 4.52 13.38
C ARG A 251 36.84 5.60 14.16
N TRP A 252 35.70 6.06 13.65
CA TRP A 252 34.81 7.02 14.31
C TRP A 252 34.40 6.58 15.73
N THR A 253 34.29 5.28 15.98
CA THR A 253 33.90 4.74 17.30
C THR A 253 34.91 5.09 18.40
N LEU A 254 36.21 5.17 18.06
CA LEU A 254 37.26 5.54 19.02
C LEU A 254 37.11 7.01 19.43
N CYS A 255 36.91 7.91 18.46
CA CYS A 255 36.68 9.33 18.71
C CYS A 255 35.44 9.57 19.58
N VAL A 256 34.32 8.89 19.29
CA VAL A 256 33.09 8.99 20.09
C VAL A 256 33.30 8.46 21.51
N ARG A 257 33.98 7.31 21.67
CA ARG A 257 34.26 6.75 23.02
C ARG A 257 35.15 7.67 23.85
N THR A 258 36.18 8.28 23.25
CA THR A 258 37.04 9.23 23.97
C THR A 258 36.28 10.47 24.39
N LEU A 259 35.40 11.00 23.54
CA LEU A 259 34.51 12.11 23.88
C LEU A 259 33.59 11.77 25.07
N GLN A 260 33.04 10.55 25.06
CA GLN A 260 32.14 10.09 26.12
C GLN A 260 32.87 9.83 27.45
N GLN A 261 34.08 9.25 27.40
CA GLN A 261 34.89 8.99 28.59
C GLN A 261 35.32 10.28 29.30
N GLU A 262 35.75 11.29 28.55
CA GLU A 262 36.16 12.57 29.14
C GLU A 262 34.96 13.34 29.74
N SER A 263 33.80 13.30 29.08
CA SER A 263 32.59 13.87 29.68
C SER A 263 32.19 13.19 30.99
N GLN A 264 32.47 11.89 31.15
CA GLN A 264 32.18 11.18 32.39
C GLN A 264 33.21 11.50 33.49
N ARG A 265 34.47 11.73 33.11
CA ARG A 265 35.56 12.04 34.04
C ARG A 265 35.41 13.42 34.68
N ASP A 266 35.05 14.43 33.89
CA ASP A 266 35.01 15.80 34.39
C ASP A 266 33.76 16.11 35.22
N GLY A 267 32.73 15.24 35.23
CA GLY A 267 31.49 15.41 36.01
C GLY A 267 30.67 16.65 35.61
N VAL A 268 31.23 17.51 34.77
CA VAL A 268 30.56 18.59 34.06
C VAL A 268 29.84 17.94 32.89
N LYS A 269 28.57 18.28 32.69
CA LYS A 269 27.88 18.04 31.42
C LYS A 269 28.64 18.79 30.34
N LEU A 270 29.66 18.15 29.78
CA LEU A 270 30.42 18.72 28.68
C LEU A 270 29.42 18.87 27.54
N LEU A 271 29.17 20.10 27.10
CA LEU A 271 28.26 20.40 26.00
C LEU A 271 28.49 19.51 24.76
N GLY A 272 29.69 18.94 24.62
CA GLY A 272 30.08 18.07 23.52
C GLY A 272 29.39 16.70 23.44
N VAL A 273 29.00 16.05 24.55
CA VAL A 273 28.35 14.72 24.47
C VAL A 273 26.90 14.83 24.04
N ASP A 274 26.17 15.81 24.57
CA ASP A 274 24.81 16.10 24.12
C ASP A 274 24.82 16.50 22.62
N GLN A 275 25.79 17.30 22.19
CA GLN A 275 25.97 17.69 20.78
C GLN A 275 26.22 16.51 19.82
N VAL A 276 26.96 15.49 20.27
CA VAL A 276 27.20 14.29 19.46
C VAL A 276 25.91 13.48 19.28
N HIS A 277 25.12 13.32 20.35
CA HIS A 277 23.83 12.64 20.28
C HIS A 277 22.84 13.42 19.39
N CYS A 278 22.80 14.76 19.50
CA CYS A 278 22.02 15.60 18.60
C CYS A 278 22.41 15.42 17.12
N ALA A 279 23.71 15.28 16.82
CA ALA A 279 24.18 15.09 15.45
C ALA A 279 23.71 13.74 14.87
N PHE A 280 23.78 12.66 15.66
CA PHE A 280 23.25 11.36 15.26
C PHE A 280 21.73 11.41 15.08
N ALA A 281 21.01 11.98 16.04
CA ALA A 281 19.55 12.12 15.97
C ALA A 281 19.12 12.91 14.74
N HIS A 282 19.79 14.04 14.44
CA HIS A 282 19.53 14.84 13.25
C HIS A 282 19.72 14.03 11.95
N ALA A 283 20.87 13.36 11.81
CA ALA A 283 21.16 12.56 10.63
C ALA A 283 20.16 11.41 10.46
N GLN A 284 19.77 10.75 11.56
CA GLN A 284 18.76 9.70 11.56
C GLN A 284 17.39 10.22 11.13
N GLN A 285 16.95 11.37 11.64
CA GLN A 285 15.69 12.00 11.23
C GLN A 285 15.71 12.37 9.74
N TRP A 286 16.85 12.86 9.24
CA TRP A 286 17.00 13.17 7.82
C TRP A 286 16.96 11.92 6.95
N GLY A 287 17.63 10.84 7.37
CA GLY A 287 17.59 9.54 6.71
C GLY A 287 16.18 8.95 6.67
N ALA A 288 15.44 9.03 7.79
CA ALA A 288 14.05 8.60 7.88
C ALA A 288 13.13 9.42 6.94
N LEU A 289 13.29 10.74 6.90
CA LEU A 289 12.52 11.61 6.02
C LEU A 289 12.77 11.32 4.53
N LEU A 290 14.04 11.11 4.15
CA LEU A 290 14.38 10.71 2.78
C LEU A 290 13.80 9.34 2.42
N PHE A 291 13.81 8.39 3.35
CA PHE A 291 13.19 7.08 3.16
C PHE A 291 11.67 7.22 2.93
N VAL A 292 10.96 8.00 3.76
CA VAL A 292 9.52 8.24 3.59
C VAL A 292 9.21 8.90 2.26
N PHE A 293 9.98 9.93 1.88
CA PHE A 293 9.81 10.60 0.60
C PHE A 293 9.97 9.63 -0.57
N TYR A 294 10.97 8.76 -0.49
CA TYR A 294 11.21 7.74 -1.50
C TYR A 294 10.06 6.73 -1.57
N GLU A 295 9.62 6.18 -0.44
CA GLU A 295 8.51 5.20 -0.40
C GLU A 295 7.22 5.77 -0.95
N VAL A 296 6.90 7.02 -0.59
CA VAL A 296 5.74 7.73 -1.14
C VAL A 296 5.87 7.89 -2.65
N THR A 297 7.04 8.32 -3.13
CA THR A 297 7.29 8.48 -4.57
C THR A 297 7.22 7.13 -5.30
N LEU A 298 7.74 6.07 -4.68
CA LEU A 298 7.69 4.71 -5.19
C LEU A 298 6.25 4.21 -5.29
N ALA A 299 5.40 4.49 -4.29
CA ALA A 299 3.99 4.13 -4.31
C ALA A 299 3.25 4.74 -5.53
N PHE A 300 3.58 5.98 -5.93
CA PHE A 300 3.04 6.59 -7.14
C PHE A 300 3.43 5.84 -8.42
N THR A 301 4.59 5.18 -8.45
CA THR A 301 4.99 4.35 -9.61
C THR A 301 4.16 3.07 -9.74
N PHE A 302 3.42 2.68 -8.69
CA PHE A 302 2.50 1.53 -8.69
C PHE A 302 1.03 1.91 -8.97
N LEU A 303 0.74 3.17 -9.33
CA LEU A 303 -0.61 3.58 -9.72
C LEU A 303 -1.13 2.85 -10.96
N ASP A 304 -0.24 2.57 -11.90
CA ASP A 304 -0.54 1.81 -13.10
C ASP A 304 0.66 0.93 -13.47
N ARG A 305 0.36 -0.29 -13.91
CA ARG A 305 1.37 -1.23 -14.39
C ARG A 305 1.84 -0.89 -15.80
N TYR A 306 0.96 -0.31 -16.61
CA TYR A 306 1.17 -0.15 -18.05
C TYR A 306 1.29 1.31 -18.46
N ASP A 307 0.55 2.19 -17.80
CA ASP A 307 0.57 3.62 -18.11
C ASP A 307 1.60 4.40 -17.31
N SER A 308 2.17 5.41 -17.96
CA SER A 308 3.07 6.35 -17.29
C SER A 308 2.30 7.27 -16.31
N LEU A 309 2.98 7.74 -15.27
CA LEU A 309 2.47 8.78 -14.37
C LEU A 309 2.05 10.07 -15.11
N ILE A 310 2.66 10.34 -16.27
CA ILE A 310 2.37 11.52 -17.08
C ILE A 310 0.98 11.43 -17.73
N THR A 311 0.60 10.25 -18.19
CA THR A 311 -0.68 10.04 -18.89
C THR A 311 -1.85 9.97 -17.92
N ARG A 312 -1.68 9.31 -16.77
CA ARG A 312 -2.76 9.10 -15.80
C ARG A 312 -2.87 10.18 -14.74
N GLY A 313 -1.76 10.86 -14.46
CA GLY A 313 -1.64 11.86 -13.40
C GLY A 313 -1.60 11.25 -11.99
N PRO A 314 -0.89 11.89 -11.04
CA PRO A 314 -0.79 11.40 -9.67
C PRO A 314 -2.12 11.48 -8.90
N ALA A 315 -3.01 12.39 -9.30
CA ALA A 315 -4.31 12.61 -8.65
C ALA A 315 -5.39 11.56 -9.00
N SER A 316 -5.04 10.53 -9.76
CA SER A 316 -5.98 9.46 -10.14
C SER A 316 -6.45 8.63 -8.94
N ASN A 317 -5.61 8.48 -7.90
CA ASN A 317 -6.00 7.91 -6.62
C ASN A 317 -5.94 8.97 -5.51
N LYS A 318 -7.11 9.54 -5.20
CA LYS A 318 -7.26 10.57 -4.16
C LYS A 318 -6.87 10.06 -2.77
N VAL A 319 -7.08 8.77 -2.49
CA VAL A 319 -6.76 8.16 -1.20
C VAL A 319 -5.24 8.07 -1.04
N LEU A 320 -4.52 7.60 -2.06
CA LEU A 320 -3.04 7.60 -2.05
C LEU A 320 -2.49 9.02 -1.86
N CYS A 321 -2.99 10.01 -2.59
CA CYS A 321 -2.55 11.39 -2.41
C CYS A 321 -2.79 11.91 -0.98
N GLY A 322 -3.96 11.61 -0.39
CA GLY A 322 -4.28 12.00 0.98
C GLY A 322 -3.37 11.34 2.00
N VAL A 323 -3.16 10.02 1.89
CA VAL A 323 -2.27 9.26 2.78
C VAL A 323 -0.81 9.70 2.61
N ALA A 324 -0.35 9.92 1.38
CA ALA A 324 0.99 10.45 1.08
C ALA A 324 1.22 11.83 1.69
N ALA A 325 0.27 12.75 1.51
CA ALA A 325 0.38 14.10 2.09
C ALA A 325 0.38 14.06 3.63
N PHE A 326 -0.51 13.25 4.22
CA PHE A 326 -0.58 13.10 5.67
C PHE A 326 0.69 12.46 6.25
N THR A 327 1.20 11.38 5.64
CA THR A 327 2.42 10.69 6.11
C THR A 327 3.65 11.58 5.99
N MET A 328 3.81 12.30 4.88
CA MET A 328 4.89 13.27 4.70
C MET A 328 4.82 14.40 5.74
N LEU A 329 3.64 14.99 5.95
CA LEU A 329 3.46 16.08 6.90
C LEU A 329 3.64 15.62 8.35
N ALA A 330 3.08 14.47 8.71
CA ALA A 330 3.23 13.91 10.05
C ALA A 330 4.71 13.63 10.34
N HIS A 331 5.44 13.05 9.39
CA HIS A 331 6.85 12.75 9.57
C HIS A 331 7.71 14.00 9.62
N THR A 332 7.47 15.01 8.77
CA THR A 332 8.21 16.28 8.83
C THR A 332 7.98 17.01 10.16
N VAL A 333 6.75 17.01 10.68
CA VAL A 333 6.45 17.59 12.00
C VAL A 333 7.14 16.82 13.11
N ILE A 334 7.09 15.49 13.11
CA ILE A 334 7.77 14.66 14.11
C ILE A 334 9.28 14.88 14.07
N SER A 335 9.89 14.84 12.88
CA SER A 335 11.33 15.08 12.72
C SER A 335 11.72 16.48 13.17
N PHE A 336 10.92 17.51 12.86
CA PHE A 336 11.18 18.87 13.32
C PHE A 336 11.10 18.99 14.84
N LEU A 337 10.07 18.40 15.47
CA LEU A 337 9.92 18.41 16.92
C LEU A 337 11.09 17.67 17.60
N LEU A 338 11.47 16.50 17.09
CA LEU A 338 12.60 15.74 17.64
C LEU A 338 13.93 16.48 17.50
N ILE A 339 14.17 17.16 16.37
CA ILE A 339 15.38 17.97 16.18
C ILE A 339 15.38 19.21 17.08
N TYR A 340 14.22 19.85 17.27
CA TYR A 340 14.12 21.08 18.06
C TYR A 340 14.21 20.84 19.58
N PHE A 341 13.70 19.69 20.05
CA PHE A 341 13.69 19.33 21.47
C PHE A 341 14.86 18.43 21.90
N SER A 342 15.69 17.96 20.97
CA SER A 342 16.93 17.24 21.25
C SER A 342 18.08 18.19 21.59
#